data_AF-A0A246Q8C5-F1
#
_entry.id   AF-A0A246Q8C5-F1
#
_cell.length_a   1.000
_cell.length_b   1.000
_cell.length_c   1.000
_cell.angle_alpha   90.00
_cell.angle_beta   90.00
_cell.angle_gamma   90.00
#
_symmetry.space_group_name_H-M   'P 1'
#
loop_
_entity.id
_entity.type
_entity.pdbx_description
1 polymer ?
#
loop_
_entity_poly.entity_id
_entity_poly.type
_entity_poly.pdbx_seq_one_letter_code
_entity_poly.pdbx_strand_id
1 'polypeptide(L)'
;MSWRVLFATLLVALGAAAWGGIQFGDWLVAHAPPAAPAPGQNGGADEAILDANGRPYLAQPPQPRVDGTLGVPDKPADADWQVNMVSLFDTVHDPLVQISRDTITMDQARQIASETNTPLPTGNDISTLDLATQQAQTQQAAQQYAQIQASRNVTQSTMVQAIDMPTPRQQQAMANSTPAGKGWQDALKHDLAQCASMGFFDRPTCSWNARNKYCGPNQAWGTIAECPNKVQ
;
A
#
# COMPACT_ATOMS: atom_id res chain seq x y z
N MET A 1 -45.08 -10.61 -31.82
CA MET A 1 -44.91 -11.21 -30.48
C MET A 1 -45.26 -10.16 -29.45
N SER A 2 -46.10 -10.48 -28.45
CA SER A 2 -46.52 -9.47 -27.47
C SER A 2 -45.35 -9.10 -26.55
N TRP A 3 -45.17 -7.81 -26.28
CA TRP A 3 -44.15 -7.27 -25.36
C TRP A 3 -44.10 -8.04 -24.03
N ARG A 4 -45.26 -8.46 -23.51
CA ARG A 4 -45.34 -9.22 -22.25
C ARG A 4 -44.60 -10.56 -22.31
N VAL A 5 -44.62 -11.25 -23.45
CA VAL A 5 -43.89 -12.52 -23.63
C VAL A 5 -42.38 -12.29 -23.64
N LEU A 6 -41.92 -11.15 -24.19
CA LEU A 6 -40.51 -10.75 -24.09
C LEU A 6 -40.08 -10.50 -22.64
N PHE A 7 -40.88 -9.79 -21.84
CA PHE A 7 -40.53 -9.55 -20.44
C PHE A 7 -40.53 -10.83 -19.61
N ALA A 8 -41.53 -11.68 -19.80
CA ALA A 8 -41.60 -12.94 -19.06
C ALA A 8 -40.41 -13.86 -19.37
N THR A 9 -40.03 -14.00 -20.64
CA THR A 9 -38.87 -14.80 -21.04
C THR A 9 -37.56 -14.23 -20.52
N LEU A 10 -37.41 -12.90 -20.54
CA LEU A 10 -36.20 -12.25 -20.05
C LEU A 10 -36.03 -12.39 -18.53
N LEU A 11 -37.12 -12.28 -17.76
CA LEU A 11 -37.09 -12.51 -16.31
C LEU A 11 -36.78 -13.97 -15.95
N VAL A 12 -37.34 -14.92 -16.69
CA VAL A 12 -37.04 -16.35 -16.49
C VAL A 12 -35.58 -16.66 -16.82
N ALA A 13 -35.07 -16.13 -17.95
CA ALA A 13 -33.67 -16.30 -18.33
C ALA A 13 -32.71 -15.68 -17.29
N LEU A 14 -33.04 -14.50 -16.78
CA LEU A 14 -32.26 -13.83 -15.74
C LEU A 14 -32.24 -14.62 -14.43
N GLY A 15 -33.39 -15.15 -14.01
CA GLY A 15 -33.48 -16.01 -12.83
C GLY A 15 -32.67 -17.30 -12.98
N ALA A 16 -32.76 -17.95 -14.14
CA ALA A 16 -32.00 -19.17 -14.43
C ALA A 16 -30.48 -18.91 -14.47
N ALA A 17 -30.05 -17.80 -15.07
CA ALA A 17 -28.64 -17.42 -15.12
C ALA A 17 -28.08 -17.09 -13.73
N ALA A 18 -28.82 -16.35 -12.91
CA ALA A 18 -28.41 -16.01 -11.55
C ALA A 18 -28.28 -17.27 -10.67
N TRP A 19 -29.26 -18.17 -10.73
CA TRP A 19 -29.21 -19.44 -9.99
C TRP A 19 -28.03 -20.31 -10.44
N GLY A 20 -27.89 -20.51 -11.76
CA GLY A 20 -26.81 -21.30 -12.34
C GLY A 20 -25.43 -20.76 -11.97
N GLY A 21 -25.26 -19.43 -11.98
CA GLY A 21 -24.01 -18.79 -11.58
C GLY A 21 -23.62 -19.05 -10.12
N ILE A 22 -24.58 -19.03 -9.18
CA ILE A 22 -24.31 -19.31 -7.76
C ILE A 22 -23.87 -20.76 -7.58
N GLN A 23 -24.62 -21.71 -8.14
CA GLN A 23 -24.28 -23.14 -8.04
C GLN A 23 -22.94 -23.47 -8.69
N PHE A 24 -22.65 -22.85 -9.84
CA PHE A 24 -21.37 -23.03 -10.52
C PHE A 24 -20.20 -22.41 -9.74
N GLY A 25 -20.43 -21.26 -9.10
CA GLY A 25 -19.45 -20.64 -8.20
C GLY A 25 -19.10 -21.55 -7.04
N ASP A 26 -20.09 -22.11 -6.35
CA ASP A 26 -19.89 -23.04 -5.25
C ASP A 26 -19.16 -24.31 -5.71
N TRP A 27 -19.50 -24.82 -6.90
CA TRP A 27 -18.81 -25.97 -7.49
C TRP A 27 -17.33 -25.68 -7.77
N LEU A 28 -17.01 -24.50 -8.31
CA LEU A 28 -15.63 -24.08 -8.57
C LEU A 28 -14.82 -23.94 -7.29
N VAL A 29 -15.41 -23.39 -6.23
CA VAL A 29 -14.75 -23.29 -4.92
C VAL A 29 -14.49 -24.67 -4.33
N ALA A 30 -15.45 -25.59 -4.44
CA ALA A 30 -15.30 -26.96 -3.96
C ALA A 30 -14.25 -27.78 -4.74
N HIS A 31 -14.05 -27.48 -6.02
CA HIS A 31 -13.08 -28.16 -6.89
C HIS A 31 -11.81 -27.33 -7.14
N ALA A 32 -11.62 -26.24 -6.41
CA ALA A 32 -10.41 -25.44 -6.52
C ALA A 32 -9.21 -26.25 -6.00
N PRO A 33 -8.08 -26.28 -6.72
CA PRO A 33 -6.87 -26.88 -6.19
C PRO A 33 -6.42 -26.14 -4.93
N PRO A 34 -5.79 -26.84 -3.97
CA PRO A 34 -5.32 -26.20 -2.74
C PRO A 34 -4.34 -25.07 -3.08
N ALA A 35 -4.62 -23.88 -2.59
CA ALA A 35 -3.73 -22.74 -2.77
C ALA A 35 -2.37 -23.02 -2.12
N ALA A 36 -1.28 -22.65 -2.80
CA ALA A 36 0.05 -22.73 -2.22
C ALA A 36 0.07 -21.91 -0.90
N PRO A 37 0.69 -22.44 0.17
CA PRO A 37 0.74 -21.74 1.43
C PRO A 37 1.43 -20.38 1.27
N ALA A 38 0.87 -19.36 1.94
CA ALA A 38 1.49 -18.04 1.98
C ALA A 38 2.89 -18.14 2.64
N PRO A 39 3.88 -17.33 2.22
CA PRO A 39 5.20 -17.32 2.85
C PRO A 39 5.08 -17.12 4.37
N GLY A 40 5.52 -18.09 5.16
CA GLY A 40 5.45 -18.08 6.62
C GLY A 40 4.18 -18.68 7.25
N GLN A 41 3.23 -19.16 6.43
CA GLN A 41 2.04 -19.88 6.91
C GLN A 41 2.28 -21.38 6.78
N ASN A 42 2.65 -22.04 7.88
CA ASN A 42 2.73 -23.49 7.96
C ASN A 42 1.30 -24.06 7.87
N GLY A 43 0.79 -24.19 6.64
CA GLY A 43 -0.45 -24.91 6.36
C GLY A 43 -0.25 -26.37 6.75
N GLY A 44 -1.15 -26.92 7.55
CA GLY A 44 -1.09 -28.26 8.13
C GLY A 44 -1.23 -29.42 7.13
N ALA A 45 -0.50 -29.38 6.02
CA ALA A 45 -0.22 -30.53 5.19
C ALA A 45 1.30 -30.74 5.26
N ASP A 46 1.67 -31.82 5.95
CA ASP A 46 3.04 -32.28 6.20
C ASP A 46 3.84 -31.44 7.21
N GLU A 47 3.63 -31.73 8.50
CA GLU A 47 4.69 -31.52 9.50
C GLU A 47 5.96 -32.19 8.97
N ALA A 48 6.91 -31.40 8.49
CA ALA A 48 8.17 -31.91 7.98
C ALA A 48 8.84 -32.70 9.10
N ILE A 49 8.85 -34.04 9.01
CA ILE A 49 9.44 -34.94 10.02
C ILE A 49 10.81 -34.37 10.38
N LEU A 50 11.02 -33.98 11.64
CA LEU A 50 12.26 -33.34 12.04
C LEU A 50 13.29 -34.42 12.39
N ASP A 51 14.53 -34.25 11.92
CA ASP A 51 15.68 -35.03 12.37
C ASP A 51 15.95 -34.76 13.88
N ALA A 52 16.79 -35.57 14.52
CA ALA A 52 17.25 -35.38 15.90
C ALA A 52 17.85 -33.98 16.17
N ASN A 53 18.25 -33.27 15.10
CA ASN A 53 18.78 -31.92 15.13
C ASN A 53 17.71 -30.82 14.87
N GLY A 54 16.42 -31.15 14.83
CA GLY A 54 15.33 -30.20 14.63
C GLY A 54 15.26 -29.62 13.20
N ARG A 55 15.85 -30.29 12.21
CA ARG A 55 15.81 -29.87 10.80
C ARG A 55 14.82 -30.74 10.00
N PRO A 56 14.10 -30.20 9.01
CA PRO A 56 13.26 -30.98 8.11
C PRO A 56 14.00 -32.17 7.50
N TYR A 57 13.52 -33.38 7.73
CA TYR A 57 14.06 -34.63 7.23
C TYR A 57 13.58 -34.84 5.79
N LEU A 58 14.54 -34.84 4.86
CA LEU A 58 14.33 -35.29 3.49
C LEU A 58 15.09 -36.61 3.33
N ALA A 59 14.40 -37.68 2.95
CA ALA A 59 15.03 -38.97 2.68
C ALA A 59 15.98 -38.82 1.49
N GLN A 60 17.29 -38.75 1.75
CA GLN A 60 18.29 -38.61 0.71
C GLN A 60 18.63 -40.00 0.14
N PRO A 61 18.55 -40.21 -1.18
CA PRO A 61 18.86 -41.51 -1.77
C PRO A 61 20.33 -41.88 -1.56
N PRO A 62 20.66 -43.16 -1.34
CA PRO A 62 22.03 -43.60 -1.10
C PRO A 62 22.88 -43.34 -2.33
N GLN A 63 23.99 -42.63 -2.15
CA GLN A 63 24.93 -42.32 -3.22
C GLN A 63 26.09 -43.33 -3.19
N PRO A 64 26.70 -43.64 -4.35
CA PRO A 64 27.94 -44.38 -4.38
C PRO A 64 29.04 -43.52 -3.74
N ARG A 65 29.58 -43.98 -2.61
CA ARG A 65 30.71 -43.35 -1.92
C ARG A 65 32.01 -43.67 -2.65
N VAL A 66 33.05 -42.90 -2.34
CA VAL A 66 34.41 -43.08 -2.87
C VAL A 66 35.04 -44.43 -2.52
N ASP A 67 34.50 -45.12 -1.51
CA ASP A 67 34.88 -46.48 -1.08
C ASP A 67 34.10 -47.60 -1.81
N GLY A 68 33.21 -47.25 -2.73
CA GLY A 68 32.37 -48.19 -3.48
C GLY A 68 31.13 -48.69 -2.73
N THR A 69 30.89 -48.23 -1.49
CA THR A 69 29.68 -48.56 -0.73
C THR A 69 28.53 -47.61 -1.07
N LEU A 70 27.29 -48.10 -0.90
CA LEU A 70 26.09 -47.26 -0.99
C LEU A 70 25.84 -46.63 0.37
N GLY A 71 25.87 -45.30 0.46
CA GLY A 71 25.61 -44.59 1.70
C GLY A 71 25.39 -43.09 1.51
N VAL A 72 24.96 -42.42 2.57
CA VAL A 72 24.90 -40.96 2.61
C VAL A 72 26.29 -40.47 3.04
N PRO A 73 26.97 -39.59 2.28
CA PRO A 73 28.23 -39.00 2.72
C PRO A 73 28.07 -38.27 4.06
N ASP A 74 29.10 -38.30 4.90
CA ASP A 74 29.11 -37.54 6.16
C ASP A 74 29.00 -36.05 5.84
N LYS A 75 28.01 -35.38 6.43
CA LYS A 75 27.82 -33.95 6.23
C LYS A 75 29.04 -33.22 6.82
N PRO A 76 29.70 -32.30 6.09
CA PRO A 76 30.76 -31.49 6.68
C PRO A 76 30.20 -30.71 7.87
N ALA A 77 31.03 -30.48 8.88
CA ALA A 77 30.65 -29.70 10.05
C ALA A 77 30.04 -28.35 9.60
N ASP A 78 28.91 -27.98 10.20
CA ASP A 78 28.22 -26.74 9.87
C ASP A 78 29.19 -25.57 10.10
N ALA A 79 29.55 -24.87 9.04
CA ALA A 79 30.35 -23.66 9.13
C ALA A 79 29.44 -22.51 9.61
N ASP A 80 29.71 -21.98 10.80
CA ASP A 80 29.09 -20.76 11.30
C ASP A 80 29.66 -19.57 10.51
N TRP A 81 29.12 -19.33 9.32
CA TRP A 81 29.48 -18.18 8.53
C TRP A 81 28.81 -16.95 9.15
N GLN A 82 29.60 -16.06 9.73
CA GLN A 82 29.12 -14.74 10.13
C GLN A 82 29.34 -13.76 8.97
N VAL A 83 28.26 -13.29 8.36
CA VAL A 83 28.34 -12.11 7.48
C VAL A 83 28.51 -10.90 8.37
N ASN A 84 29.66 -10.25 8.25
CA ASN A 84 29.90 -8.95 8.87
C ASN A 84 28.99 -7.93 8.19
N MET A 85 27.94 -7.49 8.90
CA MET A 85 27.01 -6.47 8.42
C MET A 85 27.69 -5.10 8.50
N VAL A 86 28.57 -4.83 7.54
CA VAL A 86 29.20 -3.51 7.44
C VAL A 86 28.12 -2.55 6.94
N SER A 87 27.71 -1.67 7.85
CA SER A 87 26.73 -0.63 7.58
C SER A 87 27.35 0.41 6.64
N LEU A 88 26.61 0.81 5.60
CA LEU A 88 27.00 1.96 4.75
C LEU A 88 27.13 3.26 5.57
N PHE A 89 26.45 3.34 6.73
CA PHE A 89 26.56 4.44 7.68
C PHE A 89 27.92 4.49 8.41
N ASP A 90 28.59 3.34 8.57
CA ASP A 90 29.89 3.25 9.24
C ASP A 90 31.06 3.37 8.25
N THR A 91 30.80 3.22 6.95
CA THR A 91 31.86 3.20 5.91
C THR A 91 31.90 4.44 5.05
N VAL A 92 30.80 5.19 4.92
CA VAL A 92 30.77 6.44 4.16
C VAL A 92 30.99 7.62 5.12
N HIS A 93 32.18 8.20 5.09
CA HIS A 93 32.56 9.39 5.90
C HIS A 93 32.65 10.67 5.06
N ASP A 94 32.11 10.65 3.84
CA ASP A 94 32.15 11.80 2.95
C ASP A 94 31.17 12.88 3.44
N PRO A 95 31.64 14.09 3.82
CA PRO A 95 30.77 15.17 4.28
C PRO A 95 29.81 15.69 3.18
N LEU A 96 30.01 15.31 1.92
CA LEU A 96 29.13 15.65 0.80
C LEU A 96 27.94 14.69 0.64
N VAL A 97 27.93 13.53 1.30
CA VAL A 97 26.87 12.52 1.17
C VAL A 97 26.21 12.27 2.54
N GLN A 98 25.13 12.98 2.80
CA GLN A 98 24.35 12.82 4.04
C GLN A 98 23.32 11.71 3.88
N ILE A 99 23.59 10.54 4.49
CA ILE A 99 22.65 9.43 4.54
C ILE A 99 21.96 9.45 5.92
N SER A 100 20.68 9.79 5.95
CA SER A 100 19.88 9.76 7.18
C SER A 100 19.19 8.41 7.35
N ARG A 101 19.09 7.93 8.60
CA ARG A 101 18.28 6.76 8.98
C ARG A 101 16.82 7.14 9.28
N ASP A 102 16.55 8.44 9.40
CA ASP A 102 15.25 8.98 9.75
C ASP A 102 14.48 9.42 8.50
N THR A 103 13.16 9.28 8.55
CA THR A 103 12.27 9.69 7.45
C THR A 103 12.32 11.20 7.26
N ILE A 104 12.71 11.64 6.08
CA ILE A 104 12.70 13.06 5.69
C ILE A 104 11.32 13.47 5.19
N THR A 105 10.83 14.65 5.61
CA THR A 105 9.59 15.23 5.06
C THR A 105 9.87 15.92 3.71
N MET A 106 8.86 16.02 2.84
CA MET A 106 9.04 16.63 1.52
C MET A 106 9.52 18.09 1.59
N ASP A 107 9.11 18.85 2.61
CA ASP A 107 9.57 20.23 2.80
C ASP A 107 11.03 20.29 3.24
N GLN A 108 11.46 19.37 4.12
CA GLN A 108 12.86 19.26 4.53
C GLN A 108 13.75 18.82 3.37
N ALA A 109 13.27 17.92 2.51
CA ALA A 109 13.96 17.52 1.28
C ALA A 109 14.13 18.70 0.31
N ARG A 110 13.09 19.53 0.14
CA ARG A 110 13.17 20.76 -0.67
C ARG A 110 14.17 21.76 -0.12
N GLN A 111 14.23 21.91 1.20
CA GLN A 111 15.18 22.82 1.84
C GLN A 111 16.62 22.36 1.61
N ILE A 112 16.92 21.08 1.83
CA ILE A 112 18.26 20.51 1.58
C ILE A 112 18.64 20.64 0.10
N ALA A 113 17.70 20.37 -0.82
CA ALA A 113 17.93 20.57 -2.24
C ALA A 113 18.20 22.05 -2.61
N SER A 114 17.56 23.01 -1.92
CA SER A 114 17.79 24.44 -2.15
C SER A 114 19.10 24.96 -1.58
N GLU A 115 19.58 24.36 -0.49
CA GLU A 115 20.89 24.67 0.10
C GLU A 115 22.04 24.06 -0.70
N THR A 116 21.74 23.00 -1.46
CA THR A 116 22.70 22.34 -2.33
C THR A 116 22.90 23.15 -3.62
N ASN A 117 23.92 24.00 -3.63
CA ASN A 117 24.27 24.86 -4.77
C ASN A 117 25.03 24.12 -5.91
N THR A 118 24.79 22.81 -6.06
CA THR A 118 25.34 22.03 -7.18
C THR A 118 24.38 22.10 -8.35
N PRO A 119 24.76 22.72 -9.48
CA PRO A 119 23.93 22.72 -10.67
C PRO A 119 23.65 21.27 -11.08
N LEU A 120 22.37 20.94 -11.32
CA LEU A 120 22.00 19.64 -11.86
C LEU A 120 22.72 19.45 -13.21
N PRO A 121 23.29 18.26 -13.47
CA PRO A 121 23.88 17.97 -14.76
C PRO A 121 22.83 18.20 -15.85
N THR A 122 23.18 18.99 -16.87
CA THR A 122 22.30 19.36 -17.99
C THR A 122 22.07 18.21 -18.98
N GLY A 123 22.16 16.97 -18.51
CA GLY A 123 21.85 15.77 -19.26
C GLY A 123 20.34 15.58 -19.42
N ASN A 124 19.94 14.94 -20.53
CA ASN A 124 18.56 14.58 -20.84
C ASN A 124 18.01 13.51 -19.86
N ASP A 125 17.82 13.89 -18.60
CA ASP A 125 17.19 13.04 -17.61
C ASP A 125 15.68 13.31 -17.59
N ILE A 126 14.91 12.23 -17.43
CA ILE A 126 13.44 12.23 -17.57
C ILE A 126 12.78 13.20 -16.56
N SER A 127 13.48 13.55 -15.47
CA SER A 127 13.05 14.49 -14.43
C SER A 127 13.09 15.96 -14.85
N THR A 128 13.97 16.37 -15.77
CA THR A 128 14.00 17.77 -16.27
C THR A 128 12.90 18.02 -17.31
N LEU A 129 12.53 16.99 -18.08
CA LEU A 129 11.45 17.08 -19.07
C LEU A 129 10.09 17.33 -18.41
N ASP A 130 9.80 16.69 -17.27
CA ASP A 130 8.51 16.85 -16.59
C ASP A 130 8.35 18.24 -15.97
N LEU A 131 9.44 18.82 -15.43
CA LEU A 131 9.43 20.18 -14.88
C LEU A 131 9.28 21.25 -15.97
N ALA A 132 9.96 21.08 -17.11
CA ALA A 132 9.81 21.97 -18.27
C ALA A 132 8.40 21.87 -18.88
N THR A 133 7.82 20.67 -18.93
CA THR A 133 6.46 20.44 -19.45
C THR A 133 5.41 21.08 -18.53
N GLN A 134 5.59 21.00 -17.22
CA GLN A 134 4.68 21.62 -16.25
C GLN A 134 4.71 23.16 -16.33
N GLN A 135 5.89 23.76 -16.51
CA GLN A 135 6.01 25.20 -16.72
C GLN A 135 5.35 25.66 -18.03
N ALA A 136 5.48 24.89 -19.11
CA ALA A 136 4.82 25.19 -20.38
C ALA A 136 3.28 25.09 -20.29
N GLN A 137 2.75 24.10 -19.58
CA GLN A 137 1.30 23.95 -19.37
C GLN A 137 0.71 25.09 -18.53
N THR A 138 1.48 25.63 -17.57
CA THR A 138 1.02 26.73 -16.71
C THR A 138 0.87 28.04 -17.50
N GLN A 139 1.76 28.28 -18.47
CA GLN A 139 1.72 29.48 -19.32
C GLN A 139 0.57 29.44 -20.33
N GLN A 140 0.25 28.26 -20.88
CA GLN A 140 -0.87 28.10 -21.82
C GLN A 140 -2.22 28.25 -21.12
N ALA A 141 -2.37 27.74 -19.89
CA ALA A 141 -3.57 27.95 -19.08
C ALA A 141 -3.80 29.44 -18.80
N ALA A 142 -2.75 30.19 -18.45
CA ALA A 142 -2.85 31.63 -18.15
C ALA A 142 -3.38 32.48 -19.33
N GLN A 143 -3.01 32.14 -20.57
CA GLN A 143 -3.53 32.86 -21.75
C GLN A 143 -5.00 32.54 -22.03
N GLN A 144 -5.44 31.31 -21.76
CA GLN A 144 -6.82 30.89 -22.00
C GLN A 144 -7.79 31.56 -21.01
N TYR A 145 -7.38 31.81 -19.76
CA TYR A 145 -8.18 32.58 -18.80
C TYR A 145 -8.29 34.07 -19.14
N ALA A 146 -7.29 34.66 -19.82
CA ALA A 146 -7.32 36.08 -20.21
C ALA A 146 -8.34 36.37 -21.33
N GLN A 147 -8.57 35.43 -22.26
CA GLN A 147 -9.57 35.60 -23.32
C GLN A 147 -11.01 35.49 -22.83
N ILE A 148 -11.28 34.70 -21.78
CA ILE A 148 -12.65 34.48 -21.27
C ILE A 148 -13.16 35.70 -20.48
N GLN A 149 -12.27 36.53 -19.94
CA GLN A 149 -12.64 37.74 -19.17
C GLN A 149 -13.01 38.95 -20.05
N ALA A 150 -12.64 38.98 -21.33
CA ALA A 150 -12.93 40.11 -22.21
C ALA A 150 -14.41 40.21 -22.67
N SER A 151 -15.24 39.17 -22.45
CA SER A 151 -16.60 39.09 -22.99
C SER A 151 -17.74 39.07 -21.96
N ARG A 152 -17.49 39.28 -20.66
CA ARG A 152 -18.56 39.26 -19.64
C ARG A 152 -18.47 40.42 -18.65
N ASN A 153 -19.17 41.51 -18.97
CA ASN A 153 -19.63 42.50 -18.00
C ASN A 153 -20.66 41.85 -17.06
N VAL A 154 -20.23 41.37 -15.89
CA VAL A 154 -21.13 41.09 -14.76
C VAL A 154 -20.45 41.53 -13.47
N THR A 155 -21.05 42.55 -12.86
CA THR A 155 -20.71 43.14 -11.57
C THR A 155 -21.05 42.17 -10.44
N GLN A 156 -20.06 41.57 -9.78
CA GLN A 156 -20.15 41.26 -8.34
C GLN A 156 -18.75 41.07 -7.74
N SER A 157 -18.53 41.75 -6.62
CA SER A 157 -17.28 41.87 -5.89
C SER A 157 -16.88 40.59 -5.14
N THR A 158 -15.57 40.31 -5.14
CA THR A 158 -14.72 39.68 -4.09
C THR A 158 -15.21 38.34 -3.48
N MET A 159 -14.52 37.20 -3.54
CA MET A 159 -13.11 36.93 -3.27
C MET A 159 -12.81 35.48 -3.72
N VAL A 160 -11.76 35.26 -4.50
CA VAL A 160 -11.18 33.93 -4.73
C VAL A 160 -10.33 33.64 -3.50
N GLN A 161 -10.81 32.77 -2.60
CA GLN A 161 -9.94 32.21 -1.57
C GLN A 161 -8.95 31.28 -2.24
N ALA A 162 -7.67 31.66 -2.14
CA ALA A 162 -6.57 30.74 -2.33
C ALA A 162 -6.81 29.49 -1.47
N ILE A 163 -6.57 28.32 -2.03
CA ILE A 163 -6.56 27.07 -1.29
C ILE A 163 -5.34 27.15 -0.38
N ASP A 164 -5.58 27.52 0.87
CA ASP A 164 -4.63 27.49 1.97
C ASP A 164 -4.28 26.00 2.22
N MET A 165 -3.09 25.61 1.79
CA MET A 165 -2.49 24.34 2.20
C MET A 165 -2.25 24.44 3.71
N PRO A 166 -2.84 23.57 4.55
CA PRO A 166 -2.62 23.67 5.98
C PRO A 166 -1.14 23.36 6.26
N THR A 167 -0.45 24.41 6.71
CA THR A 167 0.77 24.30 7.51
C THR A 167 0.60 23.21 8.57
N PRO A 168 1.63 22.40 8.88
CA PRO A 168 1.58 21.50 10.02
C PRO A 168 1.52 22.35 11.29
N ARG A 169 0.29 22.65 11.72
CA ARG A 169 0.06 23.10 13.09
C ARG A 169 0.56 21.97 13.98
N GLN A 170 1.60 22.28 14.75
CA GLN A 170 1.78 21.69 16.07
C GLN A 170 0.41 21.66 16.76
N GLN A 171 -0.22 20.49 16.80
CA GLN A 171 -1.38 20.22 17.63
C GLN A 171 -0.83 19.44 18.82
N GLN A 172 -0.25 20.11 19.81
CA GLN A 172 -1.00 20.61 20.96
C GLN A 172 -2.08 19.60 21.36
N ALA A 173 -1.72 18.82 22.40
CA ALA A 173 -2.64 18.00 23.15
C ALA A 173 -3.86 18.83 23.56
N MET A 174 -4.96 18.66 22.85
CA MET A 174 -6.28 19.10 23.31
C MET A 174 -7.03 17.86 23.77
N ALA A 175 -6.96 17.66 25.07
CA ALA A 175 -7.92 16.84 25.80
C ALA A 175 -9.35 17.38 25.59
N ASN A 176 -10.31 16.46 25.68
CA ASN A 176 -11.76 16.66 25.77
C ASN A 176 -12.52 17.02 24.49
N SER A 177 -13.09 15.98 23.87
CA SER A 177 -14.54 15.75 23.99
C SER A 177 -14.91 14.36 23.47
N THR A 178 -15.00 13.40 24.40
CA THR A 178 -15.82 12.20 24.21
C THR A 178 -17.29 12.65 24.05
N PRO A 179 -18.03 11.96 23.18
CA PRO A 179 -19.00 11.03 23.71
C PRO A 179 -18.55 9.62 23.38
N ALA A 180 -18.21 8.88 24.44
CA ALA A 180 -18.23 7.44 24.41
C ALA A 180 -19.68 7.02 24.17
N GLY A 181 -20.02 6.74 22.91
CA GLY A 181 -21.38 6.37 22.53
C GLY A 181 -21.61 6.41 21.03
N LYS A 182 -21.55 5.23 20.40
CA LYS A 182 -22.07 4.86 19.06
C LYS A 182 -21.78 5.72 17.81
N GLY A 183 -21.30 6.97 17.88
CA GLY A 183 -21.15 7.85 16.70
C GLY A 183 -19.77 7.85 16.03
N TRP A 184 -18.71 7.45 16.75
CA TRP A 184 -17.35 7.44 16.18
C TRP A 184 -17.17 6.40 15.06
N GLN A 185 -18.00 5.35 15.07
CA GLN A 185 -17.98 4.29 14.05
C GLN A 185 -18.49 4.81 12.71
N ASP A 186 -19.54 5.64 12.72
CA ASP A 186 -20.08 6.25 11.51
C ASP A 186 -19.10 7.28 10.93
N ALA A 187 -18.42 8.04 11.80
CA ALA A 187 -17.34 8.94 11.39
C ALA A 187 -16.17 8.17 10.74
N LEU A 188 -15.76 7.03 11.32
CA LEU A 188 -14.73 6.16 10.74
C LEU A 188 -15.15 5.65 9.34
N LYS A 189 -16.39 5.18 9.19
CA LYS A 189 -16.89 4.70 7.89
C LYS A 189 -16.92 5.80 6.84
N HIS A 190 -17.32 7.00 7.24
CA HIS A 190 -17.32 8.16 6.34
C HIS A 190 -15.89 8.51 5.88
N ASP A 191 -14.94 8.57 6.81
CA ASP A 191 -13.53 8.84 6.48
C ASP A 191 -12.93 7.72 5.60
N LEU A 192 -13.26 6.46 5.84
CA LEU A 192 -12.84 5.34 5.00
C LEU A 192 -13.45 5.41 3.58
N ALA A 193 -14.68 5.89 3.45
CA ALA A 193 -15.32 6.13 2.15
C ALA A 193 -14.64 7.28 1.38
N GLN A 194 -14.21 8.33 2.09
CA GLN A 194 -13.39 9.39 1.50
C GLN A 194 -12.01 8.87 1.10
N CYS A 195 -11.38 8.01 1.90
CA CYS A 195 -10.13 7.36 1.51
C CYS A 195 -10.30 6.48 0.26
N ALA A 196 -11.49 5.93 0.03
CA ALA A 196 -11.78 5.09 -1.13
C ALA A 196 -11.93 5.88 -2.45
N SER A 197 -12.19 7.20 -2.39
CA SER A 197 -12.21 8.05 -3.59
C SER A 197 -10.81 8.50 -4.04
N MET A 198 -9.78 8.23 -3.24
CA MET A 198 -8.39 8.51 -3.59
C MET A 198 -7.76 7.43 -4.47
N GLY A 199 -6.62 7.77 -5.08
CA GLY A 199 -5.84 6.85 -5.90
C GLY A 199 -5.41 5.60 -5.13
N PHE A 200 -5.15 4.52 -5.88
CA PHE A 200 -4.78 3.22 -5.33
C PHE A 200 -3.60 3.28 -4.34
N PHE A 201 -2.64 4.17 -4.57
CA PHE A 201 -1.44 4.31 -3.75
C PHE A 201 -1.65 5.13 -2.47
N ASP A 202 -2.57 6.10 -2.47
CA ASP A 202 -2.84 6.96 -1.31
C ASP A 202 -3.86 6.34 -0.35
N ARG A 203 -4.72 5.47 -0.87
CA ARG A 203 -5.80 4.82 -0.14
C ARG A 203 -5.31 3.99 1.08
N PRO A 204 -4.23 3.17 1.00
CA PRO A 204 -3.71 2.45 2.16
C PRO A 204 -3.30 3.40 3.30
N THR A 205 -2.54 4.44 2.98
CA THR A 205 -2.05 5.43 3.96
C THR A 205 -3.20 6.20 4.60
N CYS A 206 -4.17 6.67 3.81
CA CYS A 206 -5.35 7.34 4.33
C CYS A 206 -6.17 6.43 5.25
N SER A 207 -6.47 5.21 4.79
CA SER A 207 -7.29 4.27 5.57
C SER A 207 -6.61 3.88 6.88
N TRP A 208 -5.29 3.77 6.88
CA TRP A 208 -4.51 3.49 8.09
C TRP A 208 -4.51 4.66 9.06
N ASN A 209 -4.34 5.89 8.58
CA ASN A 209 -4.38 7.09 9.42
C ASN A 209 -5.78 7.29 10.04
N ALA A 210 -6.84 7.15 9.26
CA ALA A 210 -8.21 7.20 9.75
C ALA A 210 -8.45 6.13 10.85
N ARG A 211 -8.01 4.88 10.61
CA ARG A 211 -8.12 3.83 11.64
C ARG A 211 -7.30 4.13 12.89
N ASN A 212 -6.09 4.68 12.79
CA ASN A 212 -5.34 5.09 13.97
C ASN A 212 -6.04 6.18 14.77
N LYS A 213 -6.66 7.16 14.09
CA LYS A 213 -7.42 8.25 14.72
C LYS A 213 -8.63 7.75 15.51
N TYR A 214 -9.35 6.73 15.04
CA TYR A 214 -10.57 6.24 15.69
C TYR A 214 -10.38 4.94 16.48
N CYS A 215 -9.73 3.93 15.90
CA CYS A 215 -9.55 2.61 16.53
C CYS A 215 -8.55 2.65 17.69
N GLY A 216 -7.52 3.51 17.65
CA GLY A 216 -6.52 3.65 18.72
C GLY A 216 -7.13 4.17 20.03
N PRO A 217 -7.71 5.37 20.05
CA PRO A 217 -8.29 5.96 21.26
C PRO A 217 -9.46 5.15 21.82
N ASN A 218 -10.24 4.47 20.97
CA ASN A 218 -11.40 3.68 21.39
C ASN A 218 -11.08 2.19 21.64
N GLN A 219 -9.79 1.80 21.63
CA GLN A 219 -9.33 0.41 21.81
C GLN A 219 -10.11 -0.62 20.95
N ALA A 220 -10.44 -0.23 19.71
CA ALA A 220 -11.33 -1.00 18.86
C ALA A 220 -10.61 -1.93 17.87
N TRP A 221 -9.28 -2.01 17.95
CA TRP A 221 -8.49 -2.93 17.13
C TRP A 221 -8.89 -4.37 17.39
N GLY A 222 -9.30 -5.09 16.34
CA GLY A 222 -9.72 -6.49 16.43
C GLY A 222 -11.13 -6.73 16.97
N THR A 223 -11.85 -5.68 17.38
CA THR A 223 -13.20 -5.83 17.96
C THR A 223 -14.31 -5.52 16.96
N ILE A 224 -14.05 -4.72 15.93
CA ILE A 224 -14.99 -4.37 14.87
C ILE A 224 -14.40 -4.58 13.48
N ALA A 225 -15.24 -4.84 12.48
CA ALA A 225 -14.82 -5.12 11.10
C ALA A 225 -13.95 -4.01 10.48
N GLU A 226 -14.20 -2.76 10.85
CA GLU A 226 -13.47 -1.60 10.33
C GLU A 226 -12.04 -1.47 10.88
N CYS A 227 -11.72 -2.17 11.97
CA CYS A 227 -10.43 -2.12 12.69
C CYS A 227 -9.81 -3.53 12.76
N PRO A 228 -9.00 -3.96 11.77
CA PRO A 228 -8.41 -5.30 11.76
C PRO A 228 -7.39 -5.51 12.88
N ASN A 229 -7.07 -6.76 13.23
CA ASN A 229 -5.99 -7.05 14.17
C ASN A 229 -4.67 -6.46 13.66
N LYS A 230 -3.90 -5.81 14.55
CA LYS A 230 -2.55 -5.37 14.21
C LYS A 230 -1.69 -6.62 14.05
N VAL A 231 -1.20 -6.86 12.83
CA VAL A 231 -0.16 -7.84 12.58
C VAL A 231 1.14 -7.21 13.08
N GLN A 232 1.74 -7.81 14.11
CA GLN A 232 3.08 -7.44 14.59
C GLN A 232 4.14 -8.02 13.67
#